data_AF-A0A4U6X7L6-F1
#
_entry.id   AF-A0A4U6X7L6-F1
#
_cell.length_a   1.000
_cell.length_b   1.000
_cell.length_c   1.000
_cell.angle_alpha   90.00
_cell.angle_beta   90.00
_cell.angle_gamma   90.00
#
_symmetry.space_group_name_H-M   'P 1'
#
loop_
_entity.id
_entity.type
_entity.pdbx_description
1 polymer ?
#
loop_
_entity_poly.entity_id
_entity_poly.type
_entity_poly.pdbx_seq_one_letter_code
_entity_poly.pdbx_strand_id
1 'polypeptide(L)'
;MPAILFNQTPSVEPQHSSKPTVTLATQSQTASSQDLPSAADCAAHLHLLEAFVTLNDTVHDLAVNAGLGPDRAWGSFCNRAVARFEEWSARGPADRMAMPPVDVLMAWHALMLHPKAYARFVELGGKLGLDGMDWSRISTSAVPDIDIDSLTSAHTGIFTLRSSAGTSLFTYPLAAAIRRQVSFSLKMTRHAWLRSPALASTLGRARARYARFFRLIAAHPRTVMVPTLDVDLVWHTHQLAPARYLAHSKRAAGRLVDHDDEIEDATLGALSADMQTLWADAFGEAYHVCLCWACEGGRAGVDAGVVAEALRGELPCADLAFPRCDDCGAHPESCCPEVEGAAGCGSGCGGGCGGEGGCGSCGAMR
;
A
#
# COMPACT_ATOMS: atom_id res chain seq x y z
N MET A 1 -6.97 -11.09 -44.86
CA MET A 1 -6.95 -11.93 -43.64
C MET A 1 -7.24 -11.04 -42.43
N PRO A 2 -8.50 -10.99 -41.99
CA PRO A 2 -8.78 -10.69 -40.58
C PRO A 2 -9.97 -11.50 -40.03
N ALA A 3 -10.07 -11.61 -38.69
CA ALA A 3 -11.36 -11.88 -38.06
C ALA A 3 -11.43 -11.25 -36.66
N ILE A 4 -12.51 -10.47 -36.51
CA ILE A 4 -13.03 -9.80 -35.32
C ILE A 4 -14.03 -10.75 -34.62
N LEU A 5 -14.14 -10.56 -33.30
CA LEU A 5 -15.04 -11.13 -32.28
C LEU A 5 -16.47 -11.56 -32.72
N PHE A 6 -17.07 -12.53 -32.00
CA PHE A 6 -18.43 -12.38 -31.45
C PHE A 6 -18.70 -13.29 -30.24
N ASN A 7 -19.43 -12.69 -29.30
CA ASN A 7 -19.97 -13.17 -28.04
C ASN A 7 -21.10 -14.20 -28.23
N GLN A 8 -21.24 -15.24 -27.40
CA GLN A 8 -22.52 -15.90 -27.10
C GLN A 8 -22.51 -16.54 -25.69
N THR A 9 -23.39 -16.02 -24.83
CA THR A 9 -23.95 -16.65 -23.62
C THR A 9 -24.74 -17.92 -23.96
N PRO A 10 -24.84 -18.86 -23.00
CA PRO A 10 -26.13 -19.50 -22.76
C PRO A 10 -26.55 -19.45 -21.27
N SER A 11 -27.84 -19.18 -21.06
CA SER A 11 -28.55 -19.39 -19.79
C SER A 11 -28.58 -20.87 -19.40
N VAL A 12 -28.34 -21.17 -18.12
CA VAL A 12 -28.72 -22.45 -17.49
C VAL A 12 -29.21 -22.17 -16.06
N GLU A 13 -30.41 -22.64 -15.76
CA GLU A 13 -31.07 -22.63 -14.45
C GLU A 13 -30.34 -23.47 -13.39
N PRO A 14 -30.60 -23.23 -12.08
CA PRO A 14 -29.74 -23.73 -11.01
C PRO A 14 -30.03 -25.21 -10.70
N GLN A 15 -29.06 -26.08 -10.98
CA GLN A 15 -29.04 -27.43 -10.44
C GLN A 15 -28.14 -27.50 -9.21
N HIS A 16 -28.75 -27.80 -8.07
CA HIS A 16 -28.09 -28.19 -6.84
C HIS A 16 -27.13 -29.36 -7.11
N SER A 17 -25.83 -29.12 -6.98
CA SER A 17 -24.82 -30.17 -6.89
C SER A 17 -23.80 -29.79 -5.82
N SER A 18 -23.54 -30.77 -4.96
CA SER A 18 -22.80 -30.73 -3.70
C SER A 18 -21.42 -30.05 -3.84
N LYS A 19 -21.08 -29.16 -2.90
CA LYS A 19 -19.75 -28.57 -2.78
C LYS A 19 -18.68 -29.68 -2.66
N PRO A 20 -17.63 -29.71 -3.48
CA PRO A 20 -16.51 -30.60 -3.24
C PRO A 20 -15.71 -30.08 -2.05
N THR A 21 -15.69 -30.83 -0.96
CA THR A 21 -14.79 -30.61 0.18
C THR A 21 -13.35 -30.81 -0.30
N VAL A 22 -12.61 -29.73 -0.48
CA VAL A 22 -11.16 -29.78 -0.71
C VAL A 22 -10.51 -29.94 0.66
N THR A 23 -10.11 -31.16 1.00
CA THR A 23 -9.31 -31.43 2.18
C THR A 23 -7.93 -30.81 1.95
N LEU A 24 -7.63 -29.68 2.61
CA LEU A 24 -6.27 -29.15 2.70
C LEU A 24 -5.41 -30.21 3.40
N ALA A 25 -4.72 -31.03 2.63
CA ALA A 25 -3.67 -31.89 3.15
C ALA A 25 -2.64 -30.99 3.81
N THR A 26 -2.48 -31.15 5.12
CA THR A 26 -1.43 -30.56 5.95
C THR A 26 -0.06 -31.05 5.50
N GLN A 27 0.43 -30.53 4.38
CA GLN A 27 1.86 -30.41 4.17
C GLN A 27 2.30 -29.13 4.87
N SER A 28 2.62 -29.27 6.15
CA SER A 28 3.38 -28.28 6.89
C SER A 28 4.80 -28.22 6.30
N GLN A 29 4.93 -27.64 5.11
CA GLN A 29 6.19 -27.05 4.71
C GLN A 29 6.18 -25.66 5.32
N THR A 30 6.80 -25.57 6.50
CA THR A 30 7.15 -24.30 7.11
C THR A 30 8.00 -23.55 6.09
N ALA A 31 7.43 -22.53 5.45
CA ALA A 31 8.25 -21.50 4.82
C ALA A 31 9.31 -21.11 5.86
N SER A 32 10.59 -21.29 5.52
CA SER A 32 11.68 -20.89 6.41
C SER A 32 11.41 -19.46 6.85
N SER A 33 11.45 -19.19 8.17
CA SER A 33 11.15 -17.86 8.70
C SER A 33 12.03 -16.74 8.12
N GLN A 34 13.11 -17.11 7.42
CA GLN A 34 14.04 -16.24 6.70
C GLN A 34 13.49 -15.69 5.37
N ASP A 35 12.43 -16.27 4.82
CA ASP A 35 11.90 -15.86 3.51
C ASP A 35 10.97 -14.64 3.58
N LEU A 36 10.28 -14.44 4.70
CA LEU A 36 9.32 -13.36 4.87
C LEU A 36 10.01 -12.11 5.42
N PRO A 37 9.51 -10.90 5.11
CA PRO A 37 10.00 -9.67 5.74
C PRO A 37 10.00 -9.79 7.26
N SER A 38 11.01 -9.22 7.92
CA SER A 38 11.05 -9.17 9.38
C SER A 38 10.06 -8.13 9.93
N ALA A 39 9.76 -8.18 11.23
CA ALA A 39 9.00 -7.10 11.86
C ALA A 39 9.76 -5.77 11.80
N ALA A 40 11.10 -5.80 11.86
CA ALA A 40 11.93 -4.61 11.69
C ALA A 40 11.84 -4.06 10.26
N ASP A 41 11.80 -4.92 9.24
CA ASP A 41 11.61 -4.51 7.84
C ASP A 41 10.26 -3.77 7.69
N CYS A 42 9.20 -4.32 8.28
CA CYS A 42 7.86 -3.71 8.22
C CYS A 42 7.81 -2.37 8.98
N ALA A 43 8.49 -2.26 10.13
CA ALA A 43 8.59 -1.01 10.88
C ALA A 43 9.41 0.05 10.10
N ALA A 44 10.52 -0.34 9.48
CA ALA A 44 11.29 0.55 8.63
C ALA A 44 10.47 1.02 7.40
N HIS A 45 9.65 0.15 6.84
CA HIS A 45 8.71 0.51 5.78
C HIS A 45 7.64 1.49 6.27
N LEU A 46 7.07 1.31 7.47
CA LEU A 46 6.14 2.28 8.06
C LEU A 46 6.77 3.68 8.16
N HIS A 47 8.03 3.78 8.61
CA HIS A 47 8.73 5.08 8.68
C HIS A 47 8.87 5.73 7.30
N LEU A 48 9.14 4.93 6.26
CA LEU A 48 9.19 5.43 4.89
C LEU A 48 7.82 5.95 4.40
N LEU A 49 6.74 5.25 4.73
CA LEU A 49 5.38 5.68 4.39
C LEU A 49 5.01 7.00 5.10
N GLU A 50 5.41 7.18 6.36
CA GLU A 50 5.25 8.47 7.07
C GLU A 50 6.01 9.61 6.39
N ALA A 51 7.22 9.33 5.89
CA ALA A 51 7.98 10.31 5.12
C ALA A 51 7.29 10.69 3.81
N PHE A 52 6.63 9.74 3.14
CA PHE A 52 5.83 10.02 1.93
C PHE A 52 4.59 10.86 2.24
N VAL A 53 3.90 10.59 3.35
CA VAL A 53 2.77 11.41 3.80
C VAL A 53 3.22 12.82 4.13
N THR A 54 4.30 12.97 4.90
CA THR A 54 4.88 14.29 5.23
C THR A 54 5.25 15.07 3.97
N LEU A 55 5.81 14.40 2.96
CA LEU A 55 6.14 15.00 1.68
C LEU A 55 4.89 15.47 0.92
N ASN A 56 3.83 14.67 0.94
CA ASN A 56 2.54 15.01 0.34
C ASN A 56 1.93 16.24 1.00
N ASP A 57 1.87 16.28 2.33
CA ASP A 57 1.34 17.39 3.12
C ASP A 57 2.14 18.68 2.87
N THR A 58 3.47 18.59 2.87
CA THR A 58 4.36 19.75 2.60
C THR A 58 4.09 20.36 1.22
N VAL A 59 3.89 19.53 0.19
CA VAL A 59 3.56 19.99 -1.16
C VAL A 59 2.17 20.64 -1.20
N HIS A 60 1.19 20.08 -0.48
CA HIS A 60 -0.15 20.64 -0.40
C HIS A 60 -0.14 22.01 0.29
N ASP A 61 0.53 22.13 1.43
CA ASP A 61 0.64 23.37 2.18
C ASP A 61 1.35 24.46 1.37
N LEU A 62 2.46 24.12 0.71
CA LEU A 62 3.18 25.04 -0.16
C LEU A 62 2.31 25.50 -1.34
N ALA A 63 1.55 24.58 -1.95
CA ALA A 63 0.64 24.89 -3.04
C ALA A 63 -0.47 25.85 -2.59
N VAL A 64 -1.10 25.60 -1.44
CA VAL A 64 -2.13 26.48 -0.87
C VAL A 64 -1.57 27.87 -0.58
N ASN A 65 -0.39 27.95 0.04
CA ASN A 65 0.27 29.22 0.33
C ASN A 65 0.66 30.00 -0.94
N ALA A 66 0.94 29.30 -2.04
CA ALA A 66 1.23 29.89 -3.35
C ALA A 66 -0.02 30.17 -4.20
N GLY A 67 -1.22 29.86 -3.72
CA GLY A 67 -2.47 30.02 -4.49
C GLY A 67 -2.64 29.03 -5.64
N LEU A 68 -1.96 27.88 -5.58
CA LEU A 68 -2.02 26.79 -6.55
C LEU A 68 -3.03 25.71 -6.12
N GLY A 69 -3.54 24.97 -7.10
CA GLY A 69 -4.37 23.78 -6.82
C GLY A 69 -3.52 22.65 -6.22
N PRO A 70 -3.81 22.15 -5.00
CA PRO A 70 -2.96 21.19 -4.30
C PRO A 70 -2.78 19.86 -5.04
N ASP A 71 -3.85 19.27 -5.56
CA ASP A 71 -3.77 18.00 -6.32
C ASP A 71 -2.94 18.15 -7.60
N ARG A 72 -3.04 19.31 -8.26
CA ARG A 72 -2.25 19.61 -9.45
C ARG A 72 -0.77 19.76 -9.09
N ALA A 73 -0.47 20.48 -8.01
CA ALA A 73 0.89 20.66 -7.51
C ALA A 73 1.52 19.33 -7.12
N TRP A 74 0.77 18.46 -6.43
CA TRP A 74 1.20 17.10 -6.13
C TRP A 74 1.47 16.28 -7.40
N GLY A 75 0.60 16.39 -8.41
CA GLY A 75 0.82 15.76 -9.72
C GLY A 75 2.13 16.19 -10.38
N SER A 76 2.40 17.50 -10.41
CA SER A 76 3.66 18.04 -10.92
C SER A 76 4.88 17.56 -10.11
N PHE A 77 4.76 17.56 -8.79
CA PHE A 77 5.81 17.08 -7.90
C PHE A 77 6.14 15.61 -8.16
N CYS A 78 5.13 14.74 -8.29
CA CYS A 78 5.32 13.33 -8.66
C CYS A 78 6.01 13.19 -10.03
N ASN A 79 5.65 14.03 -11.01
CA ASN A 79 6.29 13.99 -12.32
C ASN A 79 7.79 14.36 -12.23
N ARG A 80 8.14 15.36 -11.40
CA ARG A 80 9.53 15.72 -11.11
C ARG A 80 10.27 14.62 -10.37
N ALA A 81 9.65 13.99 -9.37
CA ALA A 81 10.23 12.87 -8.63
C ALA A 81 10.62 11.72 -9.58
N VAL A 82 9.76 11.42 -10.57
CA VAL A 82 10.05 10.43 -11.62
C VAL A 82 11.24 10.86 -12.49
N ALA A 83 11.33 12.12 -12.91
CA ALA A 83 12.47 12.61 -13.69
C ALA A 83 13.79 12.49 -12.91
N ARG A 84 13.78 12.87 -11.63
CA ARG A 84 14.95 12.74 -10.73
C ARG A 84 15.33 11.28 -10.51
N PHE A 85 14.35 10.39 -10.42
CA PHE A 85 14.58 8.95 -10.34
C PHE A 85 15.16 8.37 -11.62
N GLU A 86 14.70 8.80 -12.80
CA GLU A 86 15.29 8.41 -14.09
C GLU A 86 16.78 8.77 -14.13
N GLU A 87 17.11 10.02 -13.81
CA GLU A 87 18.50 10.50 -13.74
C GLU A 87 19.34 9.72 -12.72
N TRP A 88 18.83 9.52 -11.51
CA TRP A 88 19.52 8.79 -10.45
C TRP A 88 19.77 7.33 -10.81
N SER A 89 18.77 6.65 -11.37
CA SER A 89 18.85 5.23 -11.75
C SER A 89 19.90 4.99 -12.85
N ALA A 90 20.12 5.97 -13.73
CA ALA A 90 21.07 5.89 -14.83
C ALA A 90 22.56 5.99 -14.40
N ARG A 91 22.85 6.55 -13.21
CA ARG A 91 24.21 6.83 -12.70
C ARG A 91 25.10 5.60 -12.54
N GLY A 92 26.38 5.78 -12.17
CA GLY A 92 27.28 4.67 -11.87
C GLY A 92 26.90 3.97 -10.54
N PRO A 93 27.33 2.70 -10.31
CA PRO A 93 27.13 2.02 -9.03
C PRO A 93 27.71 2.77 -7.83
N ALA A 94 28.87 3.41 -8.00
CA ALA A 94 29.51 4.22 -6.96
C ALA A 94 28.66 5.43 -6.56
N ASP A 95 28.04 6.11 -7.54
CA ASP A 95 27.18 7.28 -7.30
C ASP A 95 25.82 6.91 -6.69
N ARG A 96 25.37 5.66 -6.90
CA ARG A 96 24.16 5.10 -6.25
C ARG A 96 24.45 4.50 -4.88
N MET A 97 25.69 4.54 -4.41
CA MET A 97 26.04 4.05 -3.09
C MET A 97 25.49 4.96 -1.99
N ALA A 98 25.19 6.23 -2.26
CA ALA A 98 24.47 7.11 -1.36
C ALA A 98 22.95 6.90 -1.49
N MET A 99 22.23 6.94 -0.36
CA MET A 99 20.78 6.89 -0.37
C MET A 99 20.22 8.12 -1.08
N PRO A 100 19.30 7.97 -2.04
CA PRO A 100 18.73 9.11 -2.71
C PRO A 100 17.74 9.87 -1.79
N PRO A 101 17.38 11.11 -2.15
CA PRO A 101 16.35 11.86 -1.42
C PRO A 101 14.99 11.16 -1.45
N VAL A 102 14.11 11.52 -0.51
CA VAL A 102 12.84 10.81 -0.26
C VAL A 102 11.92 10.75 -1.48
N ASP A 103 11.91 11.79 -2.34
CA ASP A 103 11.10 11.81 -3.57
C ASP A 103 11.55 10.75 -4.60
N VAL A 104 12.86 10.57 -4.74
CA VAL A 104 13.45 9.54 -5.60
C VAL A 104 13.21 8.14 -5.01
N LEU A 105 13.28 7.99 -3.68
CA LEU A 105 12.88 6.75 -3.02
C LEU A 105 11.41 6.42 -3.24
N MET A 106 10.52 7.41 -3.21
CA MET A 106 9.09 7.23 -3.48
C MET A 106 8.84 6.69 -4.88
N ALA A 107 9.55 7.21 -5.89
CA ALA A 107 9.47 6.68 -7.25
C ALA A 107 10.02 5.23 -7.35
N TRP A 108 11.15 4.95 -6.69
CA TRP A 108 11.71 3.59 -6.69
C TRP A 108 10.80 2.58 -5.98
N HIS A 109 10.23 2.98 -4.83
CA HIS A 109 9.24 2.22 -4.06
C HIS A 109 8.05 1.85 -4.94
N ALA A 110 7.41 2.84 -5.57
CA ALA A 110 6.26 2.61 -6.43
C ALA A 110 6.59 1.64 -7.59
N LEU A 111 7.78 1.73 -8.20
CA LEU A 111 8.16 0.81 -9.27
C LEU A 111 8.30 -0.65 -8.78
N MET A 112 8.85 -0.86 -7.58
CA MET A 112 9.03 -2.20 -7.00
C MET A 112 7.72 -2.86 -6.56
N LEU A 113 6.70 -2.06 -6.23
CA LEU A 113 5.33 -2.54 -5.96
C LEU A 113 4.60 -3.03 -7.21
N HIS A 114 5.26 -3.01 -8.39
CA HIS A 114 4.80 -3.67 -9.60
C HIS A 114 5.80 -4.74 -10.03
N PRO A 115 5.78 -5.95 -9.41
CA PRO A 115 6.85 -6.92 -9.52
C PRO A 115 7.15 -7.36 -10.96
N LYS A 116 6.12 -7.48 -11.81
CA LYS A 116 6.31 -7.79 -13.24
C LYS A 116 6.98 -6.64 -13.99
N ALA A 117 6.56 -5.41 -13.75
CA ALA A 117 7.16 -4.23 -14.38
C ALA A 117 8.62 -4.06 -13.95
N TYR A 118 8.92 -4.22 -12.66
CA TYR A 118 10.27 -4.17 -12.13
C TYR A 118 11.16 -5.28 -12.68
N ALA A 119 10.66 -6.53 -12.72
CA ALA A 119 11.38 -7.64 -13.33
C ALA A 119 11.71 -7.36 -14.80
N ARG A 120 10.74 -6.84 -15.57
CA ARG A 120 10.94 -6.48 -16.97
C ARG A 120 11.97 -5.36 -17.14
N PHE A 121 11.95 -4.35 -16.28
CA PHE A 121 12.95 -3.28 -16.25
C PHE A 121 14.37 -3.84 -16.04
N VAL A 122 14.54 -4.75 -15.08
CA VAL A 122 15.84 -5.39 -14.81
C VAL A 122 16.29 -6.27 -15.98
N GLU A 123 15.39 -7.08 -16.56
CA GLU A 123 15.68 -7.91 -17.75
C GLU A 123 16.18 -7.10 -18.94
N LEU A 124 15.69 -5.87 -19.09
CA LEU A 124 16.07 -4.95 -20.16
C LEU A 124 17.34 -4.13 -19.87
N GLY A 125 18.05 -4.43 -18.78
CA GLY A 125 19.33 -3.80 -18.43
C GLY A 125 19.22 -2.68 -17.39
N GLY A 126 18.11 -2.59 -16.66
CA GLY A 126 17.94 -1.68 -15.53
C GLY A 126 18.99 -1.90 -14.43
N LYS A 127 19.58 -0.83 -13.89
CA LYS A 127 20.77 -0.88 -13.02
C LYS A 127 20.49 -0.87 -11.52
N LEU A 128 19.25 -1.12 -11.08
CA LEU A 128 18.83 -1.00 -9.67
C LEU A 128 18.92 -2.30 -8.87
N GLY A 129 19.36 -3.41 -9.49
CA GLY A 129 19.56 -4.69 -8.82
C GLY A 129 18.26 -5.33 -8.32
N LEU A 130 18.40 -6.45 -7.61
CA LEU A 130 17.29 -7.25 -7.07
C LEU A 130 17.31 -7.36 -5.53
N ASP A 131 18.32 -6.80 -4.88
CA ASP A 131 18.45 -6.83 -3.42
C ASP A 131 17.43 -5.93 -2.71
N GLY A 132 16.91 -4.92 -3.43
CA GLY A 132 15.85 -4.03 -2.94
C GLY A 132 16.37 -2.83 -2.16
N MET A 133 15.53 -2.29 -1.29
CA MET A 133 15.89 -1.15 -0.43
C MET A 133 16.72 -1.60 0.78
N ASP A 134 17.79 -0.86 1.07
CA ASP A 134 18.56 -1.03 2.31
C ASP A 134 17.86 -0.31 3.47
N TRP A 135 17.02 -1.05 4.19
CA TRP A 135 16.26 -0.57 5.34
C TRP A 135 17.11 0.13 6.40
N SER A 136 18.38 -0.27 6.56
CA SER A 136 19.27 0.32 7.58
C SER A 136 19.66 1.77 7.26
N ARG A 137 19.47 2.21 6.02
CA ARG A 137 19.93 3.50 5.53
C ARG A 137 18.81 4.47 5.17
N ILE A 138 17.56 4.03 5.13
CA ILE A 138 16.41 4.87 4.75
C ILE A 138 16.29 6.11 5.65
N SER A 139 16.60 5.99 6.93
CA SER A 139 16.61 7.13 7.86
C SER A 139 17.65 8.21 7.53
N THR A 140 18.61 7.93 6.66
CA THR A 140 19.63 8.89 6.20
C THR A 140 19.25 9.65 4.94
N SER A 141 18.10 9.32 4.34
CA SER A 141 17.63 10.00 3.13
C SER A 141 17.28 11.46 3.40
N ALA A 142 17.80 12.34 2.55
CA ALA A 142 17.53 13.76 2.63
C ALA A 142 16.09 14.08 2.21
N VAL A 143 15.50 15.08 2.86
CA VAL A 143 14.29 15.74 2.37
C VAL A 143 14.65 16.46 1.06
N PRO A 144 13.88 16.27 -0.03
CA PRO A 144 14.16 16.98 -1.28
C PRO A 144 13.96 18.48 -1.11
N ASP A 145 14.64 19.26 -1.95
CA ASP A 145 14.32 20.68 -2.06
C ASP A 145 12.99 20.84 -2.80
N ILE A 146 12.05 21.51 -2.14
CA ILE A 146 10.67 21.73 -2.59
C ILE A 146 10.45 23.25 -2.65
N ASP A 147 10.47 23.78 -3.87
CA ASP A 147 10.17 25.17 -4.17
C ASP A 147 8.97 25.28 -5.13
N ILE A 148 8.44 26.49 -5.31
CA ILE A 148 7.28 26.71 -6.19
C ILE A 148 7.59 26.32 -7.65
N ASP A 149 8.81 26.58 -8.11
CA ASP A 149 9.25 26.24 -9.49
C ASP A 149 9.21 24.73 -9.75
N SER A 150 9.54 23.93 -8.74
CA SER A 150 9.44 22.46 -8.77
C SER A 150 8.01 21.95 -8.89
N LEU A 151 7.02 22.75 -8.46
CA LEU A 151 5.58 22.43 -8.53
C LEU A 151 4.94 22.85 -9.85
N THR A 152 5.62 23.65 -10.66
CA THR A 152 5.13 24.11 -11.97
C THR A 152 5.92 23.56 -13.16
N SER A 153 7.06 22.91 -12.90
CA SER A 153 7.93 22.34 -13.94
C SER A 153 7.27 21.17 -14.69
N ALA A 154 7.34 21.21 -16.03
CA ALA A 154 6.71 20.22 -16.89
C ALA A 154 7.59 18.96 -17.03
N HIS A 155 7.19 17.89 -16.36
CA HIS A 155 7.72 16.54 -16.55
C HIS A 155 6.59 15.58 -16.96
N THR A 156 6.93 14.48 -17.64
CA THR A 156 5.92 13.55 -18.17
C THR A 156 5.32 12.63 -17.11
N GLY A 157 6.07 12.36 -16.03
CA GLY A 157 5.71 11.34 -15.04
C GLY A 157 5.82 9.90 -15.56
N ILE A 158 6.37 9.70 -16.77
CA ILE A 158 6.63 8.39 -17.37
C ILE A 158 8.12 8.08 -17.18
N PHE A 159 8.42 7.07 -16.36
CA PHE A 159 9.77 6.56 -16.21
C PHE A 159 10.20 5.83 -17.48
N THR A 160 11.38 6.16 -18.02
CA THR A 160 11.89 5.57 -19.26
C THR A 160 13.30 5.01 -19.09
N LEU A 161 13.49 3.71 -19.37
CA LEU A 161 14.83 3.15 -19.60
C LEU A 161 15.21 3.32 -21.07
N ARG A 162 16.39 3.89 -21.32
CA ARG A 162 16.92 4.10 -22.68
C ARG A 162 18.15 3.24 -22.95
N SER A 163 18.32 2.83 -24.21
CA SER A 163 19.55 2.25 -24.71
C SER A 163 20.66 3.31 -24.80
N SER A 164 21.90 2.88 -25.03
CA SER A 164 23.02 3.79 -25.33
C SER A 164 22.79 4.66 -26.57
N ALA A 165 21.92 4.21 -27.49
CA ALA A 165 21.52 4.96 -28.68
C ALA A 165 20.31 5.91 -28.44
N GLY A 166 19.81 5.99 -27.20
CA GLY A 166 18.67 6.85 -26.83
C GLY A 166 17.27 6.23 -27.05
N THR A 167 17.20 5.02 -27.64
CA THR A 167 15.95 4.30 -27.88
C THR A 167 15.28 3.92 -26.57
N SER A 168 13.97 4.19 -26.44
CA SER A 168 13.17 3.73 -25.30
C SER A 168 13.05 2.20 -25.30
N LEU A 169 13.52 1.56 -24.23
CA LEU A 169 13.46 0.10 -24.04
C LEU A 169 12.31 -0.31 -23.11
N PHE A 170 12.01 0.52 -22.11
CA PHE A 170 10.97 0.28 -21.12
C PHE A 170 10.36 1.62 -20.73
N THR A 171 9.03 1.67 -20.60
CA THR A 171 8.31 2.81 -20.05
C THR A 171 7.33 2.35 -18.99
N TYR A 172 7.11 3.18 -17.98
CA TYR A 172 6.11 2.93 -16.96
C TYR A 172 5.51 4.26 -16.47
N PRO A 173 4.16 4.39 -16.35
CA PRO A 173 3.50 5.62 -15.88
C PRO A 173 3.67 5.81 -14.37
N LEU A 174 4.92 5.97 -13.93
CA LEU A 174 5.33 5.86 -12.54
C LEU A 174 4.72 6.95 -11.65
N ALA A 175 4.48 8.14 -12.16
CA ALA A 175 3.80 9.20 -11.39
C ALA A 175 2.34 8.83 -11.06
N ALA A 176 1.67 8.08 -11.94
CA ALA A 176 0.32 7.58 -11.65
C ALA A 176 0.35 6.51 -10.55
N ALA A 177 1.32 5.59 -10.61
CA ALA A 177 1.53 4.60 -9.57
C ALA A 177 1.83 5.24 -8.20
N ILE A 178 2.74 6.24 -8.14
CA ILE A 178 3.02 6.99 -6.91
C ILE A 178 1.72 7.56 -6.31
N ARG A 179 0.87 8.19 -7.13
CA ARG A 179 -0.39 8.80 -6.65
C ARG A 179 -1.37 7.77 -6.09
N ARG A 180 -1.47 6.57 -6.67
CA ARG A 180 -2.33 5.50 -6.14
C ARG A 180 -1.89 5.03 -4.75
N GLN A 181 -0.57 4.98 -4.54
CA GLN A 181 0.04 4.53 -3.27
C GLN A 181 -0.08 5.55 -2.11
N VAL A 182 -0.44 6.81 -2.39
CA VAL A 182 -0.66 7.82 -1.33
C VAL A 182 -1.79 7.39 -0.39
N SER A 183 -2.89 6.87 -0.95
CA SER A 183 -4.04 6.43 -0.14
C SER A 183 -3.67 5.33 0.86
N PHE A 184 -2.84 4.38 0.44
CA PHE A 184 -2.30 3.33 1.29
C PHE A 184 -1.38 3.92 2.38
N SER A 185 -0.46 4.79 1.99
CA SER A 185 0.48 5.44 2.93
C SER A 185 -0.24 6.24 4.03
N LEU A 186 -1.31 6.96 3.66
CA LEU A 186 -2.18 7.67 4.60
C LEU A 186 -2.89 6.72 5.56
N LYS A 187 -3.49 5.63 5.04
CA LYS A 187 -4.13 4.60 5.87
C LYS A 187 -3.15 4.03 6.90
N MET A 188 -1.94 3.66 6.46
CA MET A 188 -0.90 3.12 7.35
C MET A 188 -0.45 4.12 8.41
N THR A 189 -0.21 5.38 8.03
CA THR A 189 0.24 6.45 8.94
C THR A 189 -0.82 6.76 10.01
N ARG A 190 -2.10 6.76 9.64
CA ARG A 190 -3.25 6.97 10.54
C ARG A 190 -3.40 5.89 11.62
N HIS A 191 -2.96 4.67 11.34
CA HIS A 191 -2.89 3.61 12.35
C HIS A 191 -1.80 3.85 13.39
N ALA A 192 -0.81 4.69 13.08
CA ALA A 192 0.26 5.11 13.99
C ALA A 192 1.01 3.95 14.69
N TRP A 193 1.01 2.74 14.13
CA TRP A 193 1.54 1.56 14.82
C TRP A 193 2.96 1.69 15.32
N LEU A 194 3.81 2.47 14.63
CA LEU A 194 5.19 2.75 15.04
C LEU A 194 5.33 3.22 16.47
N ARG A 195 4.29 3.88 16.97
CA ARG A 195 4.27 4.43 18.31
C ARG A 195 3.44 3.62 19.30
N SER A 196 2.79 2.56 18.82
CA SER A 196 2.00 1.66 19.65
C SER A 196 2.89 0.83 20.58
N PRO A 197 2.53 0.67 21.87
CA PRO A 197 3.23 -0.26 22.77
C PRO A 197 3.10 -1.73 22.32
N ALA A 198 2.21 -2.04 21.39
CA ALA A 198 1.99 -3.37 20.83
C ALA A 198 2.66 -3.61 19.46
N LEU A 199 3.46 -2.67 18.94
CA LEU A 199 4.04 -2.69 17.59
C LEU A 199 4.62 -4.06 17.19
N ALA A 200 5.50 -4.63 18.03
CA ALA A 200 6.16 -5.89 17.73
C ALA A 200 5.17 -7.05 17.56
N SER A 201 4.15 -7.12 18.43
CA SER A 201 3.09 -8.13 18.35
C SER A 201 2.16 -7.90 17.16
N THR A 202 1.84 -6.64 16.84
CA THR A 202 1.05 -6.26 15.66
C THR A 202 1.70 -6.70 14.38
N LEU A 203 2.97 -6.33 14.17
CA LEU A 203 3.72 -6.75 12.99
C LEU A 203 3.97 -8.27 12.97
N GLY A 204 4.14 -8.90 14.14
CA GLY A 204 4.21 -10.35 14.25
C GLY A 204 2.94 -11.05 13.74
N ARG A 205 1.76 -10.57 14.13
CA ARG A 205 0.46 -11.09 13.66
C ARG A 205 0.23 -10.82 12.18
N ALA A 206 0.53 -9.60 11.71
CA ALA A 206 0.43 -9.23 10.30
C ALA A 206 1.26 -10.18 9.41
N ARG A 207 2.49 -10.51 9.84
CA ARG A 207 3.37 -11.47 9.13
C ARG A 207 2.79 -12.88 9.11
N ALA A 208 2.23 -13.34 10.23
CA ALA A 208 1.58 -14.66 10.29
C ALA A 208 0.35 -14.73 9.37
N ARG A 209 -0.44 -13.65 9.33
CA ARG A 209 -1.60 -13.52 8.43
C ARG A 209 -1.18 -13.45 6.96
N TYR A 210 -0.11 -12.72 6.63
CA TYR A 210 0.46 -12.69 5.28
C TYR A 210 0.93 -14.07 4.80
N ALA A 211 1.59 -14.85 5.66
CA ALA A 211 1.98 -16.22 5.33
C ALA A 211 0.77 -17.11 4.99
N ARG A 212 -0.35 -16.95 5.71
CA ARG A 212 -1.62 -17.65 5.43
C ARG A 212 -2.28 -17.14 4.14
N PHE A 213 -2.28 -15.83 3.91
CA PHE A 213 -2.77 -15.22 2.68
C PHE A 213 -2.05 -15.76 1.44
N PHE A 214 -0.72 -15.92 1.49
CA PHE A 214 0.04 -16.49 0.37
C PHE A 214 -0.30 -17.96 0.09
N ARG A 215 -0.65 -18.74 1.13
CA ARG A 215 -1.16 -20.12 0.95
C ARG A 215 -2.49 -20.13 0.21
N LEU A 216 -3.38 -19.18 0.48
CA LEU A 216 -4.63 -19.05 -0.28
C LEU A 216 -4.38 -18.69 -1.75
N ILE A 217 -3.46 -17.76 -2.04
CA ILE A 217 -3.06 -17.46 -3.42
C ILE A 217 -2.57 -18.72 -4.14
N ALA A 218 -1.74 -19.53 -3.47
CA ALA A 218 -1.22 -20.77 -4.04
C ALA A 218 -2.32 -21.83 -4.27
N ALA A 219 -3.26 -21.96 -3.32
CA ALA A 219 -4.36 -22.92 -3.41
C ALA A 219 -5.42 -22.54 -4.47
N HIS A 220 -5.55 -21.25 -4.77
CA HIS A 220 -6.57 -20.73 -5.68
C HIS A 220 -5.95 -19.84 -6.78
N PRO A 221 -5.14 -20.41 -7.70
CA PRO A 221 -4.33 -19.64 -8.64
C PRO A 221 -5.11 -18.81 -9.67
N ARG A 222 -6.43 -19.03 -9.78
CA ARG A 222 -7.36 -18.32 -10.68
C ARG A 222 -8.23 -17.29 -9.96
N THR A 223 -8.08 -17.14 -8.64
CA THR A 223 -8.85 -16.20 -7.83
C THR A 223 -8.01 -14.97 -7.56
N VAL A 224 -8.60 -13.79 -7.75
CA VAL A 224 -7.98 -12.53 -7.34
C VAL A 224 -8.16 -12.40 -5.83
N MET A 225 -7.05 -12.28 -5.10
CA MET A 225 -7.06 -12.16 -3.65
C MET A 225 -6.83 -10.71 -3.25
N VAL A 226 -7.72 -10.15 -2.43
CA VAL A 226 -7.60 -8.79 -1.89
C VAL A 226 -7.07 -8.87 -0.46
N PRO A 227 -5.93 -8.23 -0.14
CA PRO A 227 -5.36 -8.27 1.20
C PRO A 227 -6.11 -7.35 2.18
N THR A 228 -6.08 -7.70 3.47
CA THR A 228 -6.37 -6.75 4.56
C THR A 228 -5.19 -5.80 4.75
N LEU A 229 -5.42 -4.65 5.39
CA LEU A 229 -4.40 -3.59 5.51
C LEU A 229 -3.08 -4.08 6.15
N ASP A 230 -3.17 -4.90 7.20
CA ASP A 230 -2.00 -5.49 7.86
C ASP A 230 -1.26 -6.48 6.96
N VAL A 231 -2.00 -7.29 6.19
CA VAL A 231 -1.44 -8.22 5.20
C VAL A 231 -0.78 -7.47 4.05
N ASP A 232 -1.40 -6.39 3.57
CA ASP A 232 -0.90 -5.60 2.45
C ASP A 232 0.39 -4.86 2.81
N LEU A 233 0.53 -4.34 4.05
CA LEU A 233 1.81 -3.82 4.55
C LEU A 233 2.95 -4.83 4.40
N VAL A 234 2.75 -6.05 4.88
CA VAL A 234 3.79 -7.09 4.80
C VAL A 234 4.05 -7.47 3.35
N TRP A 235 3.00 -7.52 2.51
CA TRP A 235 3.14 -7.83 1.10
C TRP A 235 3.95 -6.77 0.35
N HIS A 236 3.63 -5.48 0.51
CA HIS A 236 4.42 -4.38 -0.05
C HIS A 236 5.87 -4.46 0.44
N THR A 237 6.08 -4.65 1.76
CA THR A 237 7.42 -4.79 2.35
C THR A 237 8.21 -5.94 1.70
N HIS A 238 7.54 -7.04 1.35
CA HIS A 238 8.16 -8.16 0.67
C HIS A 238 8.57 -7.80 -0.77
N GLN A 239 7.71 -7.11 -1.51
CA GLN A 239 7.97 -6.67 -2.89
C GLN A 239 9.17 -5.73 -3.00
N LEU A 240 9.45 -4.96 -1.95
CA LEU A 240 10.64 -4.08 -1.84
C LEU A 240 11.96 -4.85 -1.68
N ALA A 241 11.94 -6.18 -1.71
CA ALA A 241 13.10 -7.07 -1.87
C ALA A 241 12.88 -8.02 -3.08
N PRO A 242 13.05 -7.54 -4.33
CA PRO A 242 12.60 -8.24 -5.54
C PRO A 242 13.11 -9.69 -5.70
N ALA A 243 14.38 -9.97 -5.41
CA ALA A 243 14.94 -11.32 -5.46
C ALA A 243 14.26 -12.25 -4.45
N ARG A 244 14.12 -11.79 -3.20
CA ARG A 244 13.49 -12.55 -2.11
C ARG A 244 12.02 -12.83 -2.42
N TYR A 245 11.31 -11.81 -2.88
CA TYR A 245 9.90 -11.92 -3.27
C TYR A 245 9.68 -12.87 -4.46
N LEU A 246 10.50 -12.77 -5.51
CA LEU A 246 10.43 -13.68 -6.65
C LEU A 246 10.67 -15.12 -6.23
N ALA A 247 11.68 -15.36 -5.39
CA ALA A 247 12.04 -16.68 -4.92
C ALA A 247 10.91 -17.28 -4.05
N HIS A 248 10.33 -16.50 -3.15
CA HIS A 248 9.18 -16.91 -2.35
C HIS A 248 7.96 -17.20 -3.22
N SER A 249 7.63 -16.30 -4.15
CA SER A 249 6.49 -16.44 -5.06
C SER A 249 6.58 -17.72 -5.90
N LYS A 250 7.77 -17.99 -6.48
CA LYS A 250 8.01 -19.22 -7.25
C LYS A 250 7.90 -20.47 -6.39
N ARG A 251 8.44 -20.46 -5.17
CA ARG A 251 8.35 -21.61 -4.25
C ARG A 251 6.92 -21.89 -3.81
N ALA A 252 6.18 -20.85 -3.42
CA ALA A 252 4.86 -21.01 -2.82
C ALA A 252 3.74 -21.17 -3.87
N ALA A 253 3.79 -20.42 -4.98
CA ALA A 253 2.71 -20.34 -5.97
C ALA A 253 3.13 -20.78 -7.39
N GLY A 254 4.38 -21.19 -7.60
CA GLY A 254 4.89 -21.62 -8.91
C GLY A 254 5.08 -20.50 -9.94
N ARG A 255 4.75 -19.26 -9.59
CA ARG A 255 4.83 -18.07 -10.47
C ARG A 255 5.14 -16.83 -9.64
N LEU A 256 5.62 -15.76 -10.30
CA LEU A 256 5.63 -14.44 -9.67
C LEU A 256 4.17 -14.02 -9.39
N VAL A 257 3.86 -13.75 -8.13
CA VAL A 257 2.56 -13.20 -7.75
C VAL A 257 2.59 -11.71 -8.00
N ASP A 258 1.63 -11.21 -8.76
CA ASP A 258 1.52 -9.79 -9.08
C ASP A 258 0.74 -9.05 -8.01
N HIS A 259 0.99 -7.75 -7.88
CA HIS A 259 0.22 -6.82 -7.06
C HIS A 259 -0.40 -5.79 -8.01
N ASP A 260 -1.72 -5.90 -8.19
CA ASP A 260 -2.49 -5.03 -9.09
C ASP A 260 -3.25 -4.02 -8.24
N ASP A 261 -2.80 -2.76 -8.30
CA ASP A 261 -3.39 -1.63 -7.58
C ASP A 261 -4.37 -0.82 -8.43
N GLU A 262 -4.76 -1.32 -9.61
CA GLU A 262 -5.66 -0.64 -10.56
C GLU A 262 -7.10 -1.17 -10.53
N ILE A 263 -7.41 -2.09 -9.62
CA ILE A 263 -8.76 -2.69 -9.49
C ILE A 263 -9.75 -1.65 -8.92
N GLU A 264 -10.88 -1.46 -9.61
CA GLU A 264 -11.95 -0.53 -9.20
C GLU A 264 -12.62 -0.93 -7.86
N ASP A 265 -12.99 0.07 -7.04
CA ASP A 265 -13.52 -0.10 -5.69
C ASP A 265 -14.73 -1.05 -5.59
N ALA A 266 -15.67 -0.98 -6.54
CA ALA A 266 -16.84 -1.85 -6.56
C ALA A 266 -16.46 -3.33 -6.71
N THR A 267 -15.41 -3.59 -7.50
CA THR A 267 -14.86 -4.94 -7.70
C THR A 267 -14.10 -5.41 -6.44
N LEU A 268 -13.37 -4.50 -5.78
CA LEU A 268 -12.69 -4.79 -4.52
C LEU A 268 -13.66 -5.24 -3.42
N GLY A 269 -14.85 -4.63 -3.34
CA GLY A 269 -15.88 -5.02 -2.37
C GLY A 269 -16.33 -6.47 -2.52
N ALA A 270 -16.63 -6.91 -3.74
CA ALA A 270 -17.04 -8.29 -4.01
C ALA A 270 -15.91 -9.29 -3.71
N LEU A 271 -14.70 -9.00 -4.18
CA LEU A 271 -13.52 -9.84 -3.93
C LEU A 271 -13.18 -9.94 -2.43
N SER A 272 -13.41 -8.87 -1.67
CA SER A 272 -13.23 -8.87 -0.21
C SER A 272 -14.23 -9.79 0.51
N ALA A 273 -15.47 -9.88 0.03
CA ALA A 273 -16.47 -10.82 0.58
C ALA A 273 -16.10 -12.28 0.30
N ASP A 274 -15.63 -12.57 -0.91
CA ASP A 274 -15.13 -13.90 -1.27
C ASP A 274 -13.92 -14.30 -0.40
N MET A 275 -13.00 -13.34 -0.17
CA MET A 275 -11.84 -13.55 0.71
C MET A 275 -12.21 -13.88 2.15
N GLN A 276 -13.25 -13.27 2.70
CA GLN A 276 -13.75 -13.59 4.04
C GLN A 276 -14.21 -15.04 4.14
N THR A 277 -14.97 -15.50 3.15
CA THR A 277 -15.46 -16.88 3.09
C THR A 277 -14.31 -17.86 2.97
N LEU A 278 -13.39 -17.62 2.03
CA LEU A 278 -12.21 -18.48 1.82
C LEU A 278 -11.33 -18.56 3.06
N TRP A 279 -11.11 -17.44 3.74
CA TRP A 279 -10.30 -17.39 4.95
C TRP A 279 -10.96 -18.14 6.11
N ALA A 280 -12.27 -17.96 6.32
CA ALA A 280 -13.02 -18.67 7.34
C ALA A 280 -13.02 -20.18 7.09
N ASP A 281 -13.24 -20.61 5.85
CA ASP A 281 -13.22 -22.03 5.47
C ASP A 281 -11.82 -22.65 5.66
N ALA A 282 -10.75 -21.91 5.34
CA ALA A 282 -9.38 -22.42 5.43
C ALA A 282 -8.78 -22.40 6.84
N PHE A 283 -9.14 -21.41 7.67
CA PHE A 283 -8.46 -21.15 8.93
C PHE A 283 -9.38 -21.11 10.16
N GLY A 284 -10.71 -21.12 9.99
CA GLY A 284 -11.67 -21.06 11.10
C GLY A 284 -11.64 -19.73 11.88
N GLU A 285 -11.13 -18.67 11.26
CA GLU A 285 -10.95 -17.34 11.87
C GLU A 285 -11.65 -16.28 11.01
N ALA A 286 -11.93 -15.10 11.59
CA ALA A 286 -12.41 -13.96 10.82
C ALA A 286 -11.28 -13.37 9.94
N TYR A 287 -11.59 -13.01 8.70
CA TYR A 287 -10.60 -12.38 7.83
C TYR A 287 -10.29 -10.96 8.27
N HIS A 288 -11.33 -10.13 8.42
CA HIS A 288 -11.20 -8.77 8.93
C HIS A 288 -11.08 -8.77 10.45
N VAL A 289 -10.14 -7.99 10.96
CA VAL A 289 -9.93 -7.78 12.40
C VAL A 289 -9.74 -6.29 12.64
N CYS A 290 -10.20 -5.79 13.79
CA CYS A 290 -9.92 -4.40 14.15
C CYS A 290 -8.41 -4.22 14.40
N LEU A 291 -7.82 -3.21 13.77
CA LEU A 291 -6.38 -2.92 13.76
C LEU A 291 -6.00 -1.70 14.64
N CYS A 292 -6.91 -1.26 15.51
CA CYS A 292 -6.65 -0.16 16.44
C CYS A 292 -5.73 -0.59 17.60
N TRP A 293 -5.13 0.38 18.27
CA TRP A 293 -4.18 0.12 19.35
C TRP A 293 -4.80 -0.63 20.53
N ALA A 294 -6.07 -0.36 20.88
CA ALA A 294 -6.75 -1.04 21.97
C ALA A 294 -6.92 -2.54 21.67
N CYS A 295 -7.43 -2.89 20.49
CA CYS A 295 -7.58 -4.30 20.09
C CYS A 295 -6.24 -5.01 19.92
N GLU A 296 -5.27 -4.35 19.29
CA GLU A 296 -3.94 -4.91 19.08
C GLU A 296 -3.16 -5.09 20.40
N GLY A 297 -3.31 -4.14 21.32
CA GLY A 297 -2.78 -4.19 22.69
C GLY A 297 -3.42 -5.31 23.50
N GLY A 298 -4.76 -5.43 23.46
CA GLY A 298 -5.48 -6.52 24.12
C GLY A 298 -5.04 -7.90 23.62
N ARG A 299 -4.90 -8.09 22.29
CA ARG A 299 -4.37 -9.33 21.70
C ARG A 299 -2.90 -9.58 22.05
N ALA A 300 -2.14 -8.53 22.37
CA ALA A 300 -0.74 -8.62 22.79
C ALA A 300 -0.58 -8.79 24.32
N GLY A 301 -1.68 -8.72 25.09
CA GLY A 301 -1.62 -8.74 26.56
C GLY A 301 -1.01 -7.46 27.16
N VAL A 302 -1.03 -6.34 26.43
CA VAL A 302 -0.60 -5.03 26.94
C VAL A 302 -1.72 -4.45 27.79
N ASP A 303 -1.36 -3.89 28.95
CA ASP A 303 -2.31 -3.24 29.85
C ASP A 303 -3.06 -2.09 29.15
N ALA A 304 -4.37 -2.02 29.34
CA ALA A 304 -5.23 -1.04 28.68
C ALA A 304 -4.90 0.41 29.13
N GLY A 305 -4.45 0.59 30.37
CA GLY A 305 -4.00 1.88 30.90
C GLY A 305 -2.75 2.39 30.17
N VAL A 306 -1.80 1.51 29.88
CA VAL A 306 -0.59 1.83 29.09
C VAL A 306 -0.95 2.26 27.67
N VAL A 307 -1.84 1.53 27.00
CA VAL A 307 -2.31 1.89 25.66
C VAL A 307 -3.03 3.25 25.68
N ALA A 308 -3.91 3.47 26.67
CA ALA A 308 -4.65 4.72 26.80
C ALA A 308 -3.72 5.91 27.13
N GLU A 309 -2.67 5.70 27.91
CA GLU A 309 -1.67 6.73 28.20
C GLU A 309 -0.86 7.11 26.96
N ALA A 310 -0.39 6.12 26.20
CA ALA A 310 0.33 6.36 24.96
C ALA A 310 -0.53 7.13 23.92
N LEU A 311 -1.81 6.75 23.79
CA LEU A 311 -2.77 7.46 22.92
C LEU A 311 -3.01 8.93 23.33
N ARG A 312 -2.89 9.28 24.61
CA ARG A 312 -3.00 10.69 25.06
C ARG A 312 -1.74 11.51 24.77
N GLY A 313 -0.58 10.85 24.65
CA GLY A 313 0.71 11.50 24.48
C GLY A 313 1.07 11.83 23.03
N GLU A 314 0.37 11.23 22.05
CA GLU A 314 0.77 11.30 20.66
C GLU A 314 -0.38 11.71 19.73
N LEU A 315 -0.28 12.96 19.29
CA LEU A 315 -1.15 13.64 18.32
C LEU A 315 -2.58 13.92 18.84
N PRO A 316 -3.26 14.95 18.30
CA PRO A 316 -4.68 15.13 18.57
C PRO A 316 -5.39 13.84 18.14
N CYS A 317 -6.18 13.24 19.03
CA CYS A 317 -6.93 12.01 18.79
C CYS A 317 -7.80 12.04 17.50
N ALA A 318 -8.05 13.24 16.94
CA ALA A 318 -8.72 13.47 15.67
C ALA A 318 -7.90 13.05 14.43
N ASP A 319 -6.57 13.03 14.50
CA ASP A 319 -5.66 12.66 13.38
C ASP A 319 -5.28 11.17 13.40
N LEU A 320 -5.41 10.53 14.57
CA LEU A 320 -5.50 9.08 14.67
C LEU A 320 -6.84 8.65 14.09
N ALA A 321 -6.91 8.58 12.76
CA ALA A 321 -8.08 8.01 12.12
C ALA A 321 -8.13 6.53 12.50
N PHE A 322 -8.81 6.23 13.60
CA PHE A 322 -9.48 4.96 13.77
C PHE A 322 -10.25 4.73 12.47
N PRO A 323 -9.99 3.64 11.72
CA PRO A 323 -10.73 3.36 10.51
C PRO A 323 -12.20 3.52 10.85
N ARG A 324 -12.91 4.37 10.10
CA ARG A 324 -14.36 4.50 10.26
C ARG A 324 -14.93 3.08 10.19
N CYS A 325 -15.95 2.79 11.00
CA CYS A 325 -16.45 1.44 11.27
C CYS A 325 -16.63 0.56 10.02
N ASP A 326 -16.92 1.17 8.86
CA ASP A 326 -17.14 0.50 7.59
C ASP A 326 -15.87 -0.18 7.00
N ASP A 327 -14.68 0.34 7.28
CA ASP A 327 -13.41 -0.21 6.75
C ASP A 327 -12.87 -1.39 7.59
N CYS A 328 -13.36 -1.58 8.82
CA CYS A 328 -12.80 -2.54 9.79
C CYS A 328 -13.66 -3.78 10.08
N GLY A 329 -14.84 -3.88 9.46
CA GLY A 329 -15.60 -5.14 9.31
C GLY A 329 -16.18 -5.79 10.57
N ALA A 330 -16.02 -5.23 11.77
CA ALA A 330 -16.79 -5.52 13.00
C ALA A 330 -16.07 -4.87 14.19
N HIS A 331 -16.31 -3.57 14.40
CA HIS A 331 -15.87 -2.92 15.63
C HIS A 331 -16.92 -3.13 16.73
N PRO A 332 -16.56 -3.62 17.93
CA PRO A 332 -17.42 -3.44 19.10
C PRO A 332 -17.53 -1.94 19.41
N GLU A 333 -18.74 -1.41 19.64
CA GLU A 333 -18.95 0.01 19.97
C GLU A 333 -18.09 0.51 21.14
N SER A 334 -17.67 -0.40 22.02
CA SER A 334 -16.84 -0.14 23.20
C SER A 334 -15.37 0.25 22.92
N CYS A 335 -14.91 0.20 21.67
CA CYS A 335 -13.52 0.49 21.31
C CYS A 335 -13.29 1.89 20.73
N CYS A 336 -14.35 2.69 20.49
CA CYS A 336 -14.22 4.08 20.06
C CYS A 336 -14.06 4.99 21.30
N PRO A 337 -13.11 5.94 21.33
CA PRO A 337 -13.14 6.96 22.36
C PRO A 337 -14.45 7.75 22.26
N GLU A 338 -15.09 8.05 23.39
CA GLU A 338 -16.25 8.93 23.44
C GLU A 338 -15.83 10.30 22.88
N VAL A 339 -16.34 10.66 21.70
CA VAL A 339 -16.09 11.97 21.13
C VAL A 339 -17.16 12.91 21.67
N GLU A 340 -16.80 13.81 22.58
CA GLU A 340 -17.69 14.92 22.97
C GLU A 340 -17.96 15.80 21.74
N GLY A 341 -19.23 15.87 21.31
CA GLY A 341 -19.64 16.65 20.16
C GLY A 341 -20.02 15.80 18.96
N ALA A 342 -21.20 15.17 19.04
CA ALA A 342 -21.83 14.49 17.92
C ALA A 342 -22.09 15.46 16.75
N ALA A 343 -21.16 15.56 15.80
CA ALA A 343 -21.50 15.84 14.42
C ALA A 343 -21.92 14.51 13.80
N GLY A 344 -23.23 14.33 13.62
CA GLY A 344 -23.83 13.10 13.13
C GLY A 344 -23.10 12.54 11.91
N CYS A 345 -22.92 11.22 11.92
CA CYS A 345 -22.42 10.41 10.83
C CYS A 345 -23.35 10.54 9.61
N GLY A 346 -23.13 11.58 8.80
CA GLY A 346 -23.76 11.81 7.52
C GLY A 346 -22.99 11.11 6.41
N SER A 347 -23.68 10.30 5.64
CA SER A 347 -23.23 9.64 4.41
C SER A 347 -22.56 10.63 3.44
N GLY A 348 -21.44 10.23 2.81
CA GLY A 348 -21.02 10.84 1.54
C GLY A 348 -19.53 11.08 1.36
N CYS A 349 -18.86 10.18 0.63
CA CYS A 349 -17.93 10.55 -0.44
C CYS A 349 -17.76 9.38 -1.42
N GLY A 350 -18.86 9.04 -2.09
CA GLY A 350 -18.83 8.42 -3.40
C GLY A 350 -19.42 9.43 -4.38
N GLY A 351 -18.63 9.88 -5.35
CA GLY A 351 -19.11 10.77 -6.42
C GLY A 351 -18.07 11.77 -6.88
N GLY A 352 -17.63 11.64 -8.12
CA GLY A 352 -16.77 12.62 -8.79
C GLY A 352 -17.44 13.98 -8.88
N CYS A 353 -16.68 15.04 -8.61
CA CYS A 353 -17.13 16.42 -8.81
C CYS A 353 -16.86 16.85 -10.26
N GLY A 354 -17.76 16.42 -11.16
CA GLY A 354 -18.05 17.16 -12.38
C GLY A 354 -19.32 17.98 -12.15
N GLY A 355 -19.21 19.30 -12.09
CA GLY A 355 -20.37 20.20 -12.02
C GLY A 355 -20.10 21.47 -11.23
N GLU A 356 -20.21 22.62 -11.90
CA GLU A 356 -20.10 23.96 -11.33
C GLU A 356 -21.18 24.19 -10.26
N GLY A 357 -20.78 24.53 -9.03
CA GLY A 357 -21.68 24.91 -7.94
C GLY A 357 -20.94 25.00 -6.61
N GLY A 358 -20.65 26.22 -6.16
CA GLY A 358 -19.87 26.48 -4.95
C GLY A 358 -20.55 26.03 -3.66
N CYS A 359 -19.77 25.52 -2.70
CA CYS A 359 -20.16 25.44 -1.30
C CYS A 359 -19.39 26.50 -0.50
N GLY A 360 -20.15 27.33 0.20
CA GLY A 360 -19.64 28.41 1.03
C GLY A 360 -19.54 28.04 2.50
N SER A 361 -18.60 28.67 3.18
CA SER A 361 -18.59 29.01 4.61
C SER A 361 -18.56 27.87 5.63
N CYS A 362 -17.35 27.51 6.06
CA CYS A 362 -17.11 27.05 7.43
C CYS A 362 -16.62 28.25 8.25
N GLY A 363 -17.49 28.76 9.12
CA GLY A 363 -17.23 29.92 9.97
C GLY A 363 -16.29 29.60 11.12
N ALA A 364 -15.41 30.56 11.41
CA ALA A 364 -14.67 30.66 12.67
C ALA A 364 -15.61 30.82 13.86
N MET A 365 -15.27 30.21 15.00
CA MET A 365 -15.54 30.82 16.31
C MET A 365 -14.64 30.21 17.40
N ARG A 366 -13.73 31.07 17.86
CA ARG A 366 -13.18 31.33 19.22
C ARG A 366 -12.80 30.17 20.14
#